data_AF-A0A530BFN2-F1
#
_entry.id   AF-A0A530BFN2-F1
#
_cell.length_a   1.000
_cell.length_b   1.000
_cell.length_c   1.000
_cell.angle_alpha   90.00
_cell.angle_beta   90.00
_cell.angle_gamma   90.00
#
_symmetry.space_group_name_H-M   'P 1'
#
loop_
_entity.id
_entity.type
_entity.pdbx_description
1 polymer ?
#
loop_
_entity_poly.entity_id
_entity_poly.type
_entity_poly.pdbx_seq_one_letter_code
_entity_poly.pdbx_strand_id
1 'polypeptide(L)'
;MARPATAAVRLLTGEREPVRLATVANITLYGLQTIDGVAAAVGDRVLVKDQADQTENGIYTASEGQWFRAADARTARTMQKGTTVHVQEGTASADRVYAFETLDPVIGADPITLSFYLSQDTLDDAVDAANAAATSAAAALTSKNA
;
A
#
# COMPACT_ATOMS: atom_id res chain seq x y z
N MET A 1 28.09 -1.88 -20.90
CA MET A 1 27.40 -2.18 -19.63
C MET A 1 25.97 -1.70 -19.74
N ALA A 2 25.04 -2.61 -20.02
CA ALA A 2 23.61 -2.29 -20.15
C ALA A 2 23.00 -2.10 -18.76
N ARG A 3 22.41 -0.94 -18.51
CA ARG A 3 21.61 -0.68 -17.29
C ARG A 3 20.34 -1.54 -17.40
N PRO A 4 19.92 -2.27 -16.34
CA PRO A 4 18.82 -3.22 -16.44
C PRO A 4 17.51 -2.50 -16.77
N ALA A 5 16.78 -3.01 -17.76
CA ALA A 5 15.52 -2.49 -18.28
C ALA A 5 14.33 -2.55 -17.30
N THR A 6 14.53 -3.04 -16.08
CA THR A 6 13.49 -3.19 -15.05
C THR A 6 12.92 -1.83 -14.58
N ALA A 7 13.70 -0.75 -14.65
CA ALA A 7 13.19 0.59 -14.29
C ALA A 7 12.22 1.18 -15.34
N ALA A 8 12.33 0.77 -16.61
CA ALA A 8 11.53 1.34 -17.70
C ALA A 8 10.11 0.75 -17.76
N VAL A 9 9.93 -0.53 -17.41
CA VAL A 9 8.61 -1.19 -17.40
C VAL A 9 7.74 -0.66 -16.27
N ARG A 10 8.34 -0.34 -15.12
CA ARG A 10 7.63 0.21 -13.96
C ARG A 10 7.05 1.61 -14.19
N LEU A 11 7.63 2.37 -15.12
CA LEU A 11 7.15 3.71 -15.47
C LEU A 11 5.82 3.67 -16.23
N LEU A 12 5.47 2.54 -16.87
CA LEU A 12 4.24 2.38 -17.64
C LEU A 12 3.02 1.94 -16.81
N THR A 13 3.21 1.40 -15.60
CA THR A 13 2.12 0.82 -14.79
C THR A 13 1.66 1.68 -13.62
N GLY A 14 2.22 2.88 -13.44
CA GLY A 14 1.84 3.78 -12.33
C GLY A 14 2.45 3.40 -10.97
N GLU A 15 3.11 2.24 -10.85
CA GLU A 15 3.65 1.73 -9.60
C GLU A 15 4.80 2.60 -9.04
N ARG A 16 4.78 2.87 -7.73
CA ARG A 16 5.87 3.55 -7.01
C ARG A 16 6.93 2.56 -6.56
N GLU A 17 8.14 3.04 -6.28
CA GLU A 17 9.18 2.25 -5.63
C GLU A 17 8.65 1.59 -4.34
N PRO A 18 9.08 0.35 -4.05
CA PRO A 18 8.56 -0.37 -2.90
C PRO A 18 8.95 0.39 -1.63
N VAL A 19 8.06 0.37 -0.66
CA VAL A 19 8.35 0.83 0.68
C VAL A 19 8.74 -0.36 1.53
N ARG A 20 9.64 -0.13 2.47
CA ARG A 20 10.02 -1.19 3.40
C ARG A 20 8.88 -1.42 4.40
N LEU A 21 8.27 -0.35 4.90
CA LEU A 21 7.32 -0.40 6.02
C LEU A 21 6.05 0.39 5.70
N ALA A 22 4.95 0.06 6.35
CA ALA A 22 3.73 0.85 6.33
C ALA A 22 3.17 1.06 7.73
N THR A 23 2.64 2.26 8.00
CA THR A 23 1.99 2.54 9.28
C THR A 23 0.73 1.71 9.45
N VAL A 24 0.38 1.44 10.71
CA VAL A 24 -0.91 0.85 11.12
C VAL A 24 -1.65 1.74 12.13
N ALA A 25 -1.03 2.85 12.51
CA ALA A 25 -1.52 3.83 13.46
C ALA A 25 -0.87 5.19 13.17
N ASN A 26 -1.38 6.25 13.78
CA ASN A 26 -0.81 7.58 13.69
C ASN A 26 0.60 7.62 14.31
N ILE A 27 1.55 8.21 13.59
CA ILE A 27 2.94 8.34 14.06
C ILE A 27 3.36 9.81 14.12
N THR A 28 4.49 10.06 14.78
CA THR A 28 5.19 11.34 14.67
C THR A 28 6.14 11.25 13.48
N LEU A 29 6.17 12.23 12.58
CA LEU A 29 7.08 12.23 11.42
C LEU A 29 8.49 12.72 11.80
N TYR A 30 9.04 12.16 12.87
CA TYR A 30 10.33 12.55 13.46
C TYR A 30 10.97 11.37 14.18
N GLY A 31 12.29 11.20 14.01
CA GLY A 31 13.07 10.18 14.70
C GLY A 31 12.84 8.77 14.20
N LEU A 32 13.76 7.86 14.53
CA LEU A 32 13.60 6.45 14.23
C LEU A 32 12.59 5.81 15.18
N GLN A 33 11.63 5.10 14.63
CA GLN A 33 10.52 4.49 15.35
C GLN A 33 10.30 3.06 14.87
N THR A 34 9.57 2.28 15.66
CA THR A 34 9.11 0.95 15.27
C THR A 34 7.79 1.10 14.52
N ILE A 35 7.75 0.66 13.27
CA ILE A 35 6.59 0.68 12.40
C ILE A 35 6.17 -0.76 12.13
N ASP A 36 4.92 -1.10 12.46
CA ASP A 36 4.35 -2.45 12.24
C ASP A 36 5.21 -3.61 12.79
N GLY A 37 5.84 -3.39 13.96
CA GLY A 37 6.69 -4.37 14.63
C GLY A 37 8.17 -4.36 14.20
N VAL A 38 8.55 -3.54 13.21
CA VAL A 38 9.91 -3.47 12.67
C VAL A 38 10.54 -2.10 12.94
N ALA A 39 11.79 -2.07 13.41
CA ALA A 39 12.52 -0.82 13.61
C ALA A 39 12.90 -0.19 12.25
N ALA A 40 12.51 1.08 12.05
CA ALA A 40 12.93 1.86 10.90
C ALA A 40 14.38 2.33 11.06
N ALA A 41 15.13 2.31 9.96
CA ALA A 41 16.47 2.86 9.84
C ALA A 41 16.49 4.15 9.00
N VAL A 42 17.56 4.93 9.12
CA VAL A 42 17.72 6.14 8.31
C VAL A 42 17.76 5.77 6.83
N GLY A 43 16.97 6.47 6.02
CA GLY A 43 16.85 6.22 4.58
C GLY A 43 15.77 5.20 4.21
N ASP A 44 15.15 4.54 5.19
CA ASP A 44 14.06 3.60 4.92
C ASP A 44 12.84 4.32 4.37
N ARG A 45 12.21 3.71 3.38
CA ARG A 45 10.95 4.19 2.83
C ARG A 45 9.79 3.64 3.63
N VAL A 46 8.97 4.54 4.16
CA VAL A 46 7.80 4.21 4.99
C VAL A 46 6.56 4.78 4.35
N LEU A 47 5.55 3.95 4.11
CA LEU A 47 4.22 4.38 3.73
C LEU A 47 3.46 4.84 4.97
N VAL A 48 3.14 6.13 5.03
CA VAL A 48 2.36 6.76 6.07
C VAL A 48 0.92 6.89 5.57
N LYS A 49 0.00 6.12 6.15
CA LYS A 49 -1.40 6.03 5.68
C LYS A 49 -2.44 6.24 6.77
N ASP A 50 -2.06 6.21 8.06
CA ASP A 50 -2.99 6.29 9.20
C ASP A 50 -2.77 7.54 10.06
N GLN A 51 -2.35 8.67 9.46
CA GLN A 51 -2.28 9.93 10.19
C GLN A 51 -3.69 10.44 10.53
N ALA A 52 -3.81 11.12 11.68
CA ALA A 52 -5.03 11.83 12.05
C ALA A 52 -5.34 12.97 11.07
N ASP A 53 -4.30 13.67 10.61
CA ASP A 53 -4.39 14.60 9.48
C ASP A 53 -4.05 13.86 8.18
N GLN A 54 -5.08 13.59 7.37
CA GLN A 54 -4.91 12.88 6.10
C GLN A 54 -4.09 13.65 5.07
N THR A 55 -3.87 14.96 5.24
CA THR A 55 -2.98 15.72 4.36
C THR A 55 -1.53 15.27 4.52
N GLU A 56 -1.15 14.71 5.67
CA GLU A 56 0.17 14.17 5.98
C GLU A 56 0.40 12.75 5.45
N ASN A 57 -0.64 12.07 4.96
CA ASN A 57 -0.48 10.74 4.39
C ASN A 57 0.35 10.79 3.10
N GLY A 58 1.18 9.77 2.89
CA GLY A 58 2.07 9.66 1.74
C GLY A 58 3.26 8.75 2.00
N ILE A 59 4.25 8.80 1.11
CA ILE A 59 5.48 8.01 1.27
C ILE A 59 6.58 8.92 1.82
N TYR A 60 7.19 8.49 2.92
CA TYR A 60 8.22 9.23 3.64
C TYR A 60 9.54 8.47 3.67
N THR A 61 10.63 9.20 3.83
CA THR A 61 11.95 8.66 4.13
C THR A 61 12.23 8.86 5.61
N ALA A 62 12.45 7.77 6.32
CA ALA A 62 12.75 7.77 7.75
C ALA A 62 14.12 8.39 8.02
N SER A 63 14.20 9.15 9.11
CA SER A 63 15.39 9.87 9.55
C SER A 63 15.42 9.94 11.08
N GLU A 64 16.62 10.17 11.64
CA GLU A 64 16.79 10.48 13.07
C GLU A 64 16.19 11.85 13.43
N GLY A 65 16.03 12.73 12.45
CA GLY A 65 15.33 14.01 12.58
C GLY A 65 13.95 14.00 11.95
N GLN A 66 13.56 15.12 11.35
CA GLN A 66 12.30 15.21 10.61
C GLN A 66 12.29 14.28 9.39
N TRP A 67 11.17 13.58 9.19
CA TRP A 67 10.96 12.76 8.01
C TRP A 67 10.48 13.62 6.85
N PHE A 68 10.99 13.33 5.66
CA PHE A 68 10.63 14.05 4.44
C PHE A 68 9.87 13.13 3.49
N ARG A 69 8.97 13.71 2.69
CA ARG A 69 8.31 12.95 1.62
C ARG A 69 9.34 12.44 0.62
N ALA A 70 9.16 11.21 0.17
CA ALA A 70 10.02 10.59 -0.82
C ALA A 70 9.98 11.37 -2.15
N ALA A 71 11.11 11.43 -2.84
CA ALA A 71 11.29 12.26 -4.02
C ALA A 71 10.34 11.90 -5.19
N ASP A 72 9.88 10.65 -5.23
CA ASP A 72 8.98 10.05 -6.21
C ASP A 72 7.50 10.07 -5.79
N ALA A 73 7.17 10.64 -4.63
CA ALA A 73 5.82 10.74 -4.07
C ALA A 73 5.60 12.09 -3.35
N ARG A 74 5.96 13.18 -4.03
CA ARG A 74 5.86 14.57 -3.49
C ARG A 74 5.12 15.54 -4.42
N THR A 75 4.47 15.04 -5.46
CA THR A 75 3.69 15.85 -6.41
C THR A 75 2.33 15.22 -6.67
N ALA A 76 1.34 16.03 -7.06
CA ALA A 76 0.01 15.55 -7.41
C ALA A 76 0.08 14.43 -8.46
N ARG A 77 0.85 14.63 -9.55
CA ARG A 77 1.03 13.65 -10.63
C ARG A 77 1.59 12.30 -10.16
N THR A 78 2.36 12.29 -9.07
CA THR A 78 2.97 11.06 -8.53
C THR A 78 2.11 10.37 -7.47
N MET A 79 1.06 11.03 -6.99
CA MET A 79 0.13 10.52 -5.96
C MET A 79 -1.31 10.53 -6.51
N GLN A 80 -1.44 10.26 -7.80
CA GLN A 80 -2.74 10.20 -8.47
C GLN A 80 -3.50 8.95 -8.09
N LYS A 81 -4.82 9.03 -8.18
CA LYS A 81 -5.69 7.87 -8.07
C LYS A 81 -5.21 6.71 -8.95
N GLY A 82 -5.16 5.50 -8.38
CA GLY A 82 -4.71 4.29 -9.05
C GLY A 82 -3.19 4.07 -9.04
N THR A 83 -2.42 5.03 -8.51
CA THR A 83 -1.00 4.80 -8.21
C THR A 83 -0.90 3.76 -7.10
N THR A 84 -0.10 2.72 -7.29
CA THR A 84 0.10 1.64 -6.31
C THR A 84 1.49 1.66 -5.69
N VAL A 85 1.59 1.13 -4.48
CA VAL A 85 2.85 0.97 -3.75
C VAL A 85 2.85 -0.36 -2.99
N HIS A 86 3.96 -1.09 -3.08
CA HIS A 86 4.14 -2.39 -2.42
C HIS A 86 4.94 -2.22 -1.12
N VAL A 87 4.48 -2.86 -0.04
CA VAL A 87 5.12 -2.93 1.27
C VAL A 87 5.87 -4.25 1.42
N GLN A 88 7.15 -4.20 1.82
CA GLN A 88 8.00 -5.38 1.90
C GLN A 88 7.99 -6.07 3.28
N GLU A 89 7.95 -5.29 4.35
CA GLU A 89 8.09 -5.78 5.72
C GLU A 89 6.99 -5.21 6.64
N GLY A 90 6.70 -5.95 7.70
CA GLY A 90 5.66 -5.62 8.67
C GLY A 90 4.99 -6.87 9.22
N THR A 91 4.32 -6.75 10.36
CA THR A 91 3.54 -7.84 10.93
C THR A 91 2.17 -7.92 10.26
N ALA A 92 1.53 -6.77 10.03
CA ALA A 92 0.19 -6.68 9.46
C ALA A 92 0.19 -6.28 7.98
N SER A 93 1.15 -5.45 7.57
CA SER A 93 1.20 -4.82 6.25
C SER A 93 2.24 -5.42 5.30
N ALA A 94 3.00 -6.45 5.69
CA ALA A 94 3.90 -7.16 4.79
C ALA A 94 3.19 -7.77 3.58
N ASP A 95 3.87 -7.77 2.44
CA ASP A 95 3.40 -8.30 1.14
C ASP A 95 2.07 -7.68 0.65
N ARG A 96 1.69 -6.52 1.19
CA ARG A 96 0.48 -5.80 0.79
C ARG A 96 0.78 -4.71 -0.20
N VAL A 97 -0.16 -4.50 -1.13
CA VAL A 97 -0.17 -3.36 -2.04
C VAL A 97 -1.22 -2.37 -1.56
N TYR A 98 -0.85 -1.08 -1.56
CA TYR A 98 -1.77 0.01 -1.29
C TYR A 98 -1.93 0.88 -2.54
N ALA A 99 -3.14 1.37 -2.79
CA ALA A 99 -3.44 2.30 -3.87
C ALA A 99 -3.81 3.67 -3.32
N PHE A 100 -3.38 4.72 -4.01
CA PHE A 100 -3.89 6.07 -3.81
C PHE A 100 -5.29 6.17 -4.40
N GLU A 101 -6.23 6.73 -3.64
CA GLU A 101 -7.64 6.88 -4.05
C GLU A 101 -8.02 8.32 -4.41
N THR A 102 -7.20 9.30 -3.98
CA THR A 102 -7.47 10.72 -4.24
C THR A 102 -7.08 11.10 -5.67
N LEU A 103 -8.00 11.71 -6.40
CA LEU A 103 -7.75 12.26 -7.75
C LEU A 103 -7.19 13.67 -7.64
N ASP A 104 -6.10 13.96 -8.37
CA ASP A 104 -5.45 15.27 -8.41
C ASP A 104 -5.22 15.94 -7.03
N PRO A 105 -4.61 15.26 -6.04
CA PRO A 105 -4.44 15.82 -4.71
C PRO A 105 -3.44 16.98 -4.69
N VAL A 106 -3.78 18.07 -4.02
CA VAL A 106 -2.85 19.12 -3.62
C VAL A 106 -2.08 18.66 -2.38
N ILE A 107 -0.80 18.40 -2.57
CA ILE A 107 0.11 17.91 -1.52
C ILE A 107 0.18 18.91 -0.36
N GLY A 108 -0.23 18.45 0.83
CA GLY A 108 -0.22 19.24 2.06
C GLY A 108 -1.45 20.13 2.26
N ALA A 109 -2.46 20.02 1.41
CA ALA A 109 -3.73 20.73 1.55
C ALA A 109 -4.93 19.79 1.45
N ASP A 110 -4.89 18.85 0.50
CA ASP A 110 -5.97 17.88 0.31
C ASP A 110 -5.71 16.59 1.10
N PRO A 111 -6.77 15.94 1.61
CA PRO A 111 -6.66 14.65 2.26
C PRO A 111 -6.23 13.57 1.25
N ILE A 112 -5.19 12.82 1.62
CA ILE A 112 -4.65 11.73 0.81
C ILE A 112 -5.12 10.41 1.42
N THR A 113 -6.04 9.75 0.70
CA THR A 113 -6.60 8.47 1.12
C THR A 113 -5.89 7.33 0.40
N LEU A 114 -5.47 6.32 1.18
CA LEU A 114 -4.91 5.08 0.65
C LEU A 114 -5.74 3.88 1.10
N SER A 115 -6.00 2.96 0.18
CA SER A 115 -6.75 1.73 0.41
C SER A 115 -5.85 0.52 0.14
N PHE A 116 -6.16 -0.62 0.77
CA PHE A 116 -5.55 -1.89 0.38
C PHE A 116 -6.01 -2.25 -1.02
N TYR A 117 -5.06 -2.55 -1.89
CA TYR A 117 -5.31 -2.89 -3.28
C TYR A 117 -5.20 -4.40 -3.49
N LEU A 118 -6.28 -4.99 -3.99
CA LEU A 118 -6.30 -6.34 -4.55
C LEU A 118 -6.46 -6.21 -6.07
N SER A 119 -5.74 -7.03 -6.83
CA SER A 119 -6.00 -7.12 -8.27
C SER A 119 -7.38 -7.75 -8.49
N GLN A 120 -8.09 -7.31 -9.53
CA GLN A 120 -9.41 -7.86 -9.89
C GLN A 120 -9.35 -9.37 -10.08
N ASP A 121 -8.27 -9.87 -10.66
CA ASP A 121 -7.98 -11.30 -10.84
C ASP A 121 -8.04 -12.09 -9.52
N THR A 122 -7.42 -11.56 -8.45
CA THR A 122 -7.48 -12.20 -7.12
C THR A 122 -8.86 -12.16 -6.48
N LEU A 123 -9.67 -11.15 -6.84
CA LEU A 123 -11.04 -11.04 -6.35
C LEU A 123 -11.96 -12.05 -7.05
N ASP A 124 -11.82 -12.20 -8.37
CA ASP A 124 -12.57 -13.15 -9.17
C ASP A 124 -12.28 -14.60 -8.72
N ASP A 125 -11.01 -14.94 -8.51
CA ASP A 125 -10.60 -16.23 -7.94
C ASP A 125 -11.25 -16.52 -6.58
N ALA A 126 -11.31 -15.50 -5.70
CA ALA A 126 -11.92 -15.64 -4.39
C ALA A 126 -13.45 -15.80 -4.46
N VAL A 127 -14.11 -15.11 -5.39
CA VAL A 127 -15.55 -15.23 -5.65
C VAL A 127 -15.88 -16.62 -6.19
N ASP A 128 -15.07 -17.14 -7.11
CA ASP A 128 -15.23 -18.48 -7.66
C ASP A 128 -15.03 -19.55 -6.58
N ALA A 129 -14.00 -19.40 -5.73
CA ALA A 129 -13.79 -20.28 -4.59
C ALA A 129 -14.99 -20.25 -3.61
N ALA A 130 -15.56 -19.07 -3.34
CA ALA A 130 -16.73 -18.92 -2.48
C ALA A 130 -17.99 -19.57 -3.09
N ASN A 131 -18.22 -19.41 -4.40
CA ASN A 131 -19.33 -20.03 -5.11
C ASN A 131 -19.22 -21.56 -5.14
N ALA A 132 -18.01 -22.09 -5.30
CA ALA A 132 -17.74 -23.53 -5.21
C ALA A 132 -18.01 -24.07 -3.79
N ALA A 133 -17.61 -23.33 -2.75
CA ALA A 133 -17.92 -23.67 -1.36
C ALA A 133 -19.44 -23.65 -1.09
N ALA A 134 -20.17 -22.66 -1.60
CA ALA A 134 -21.63 -22.60 -1.47
C ALA A 134 -22.33 -23.79 -2.17
N THR A 135 -21.85 -24.15 -3.37
CA THR A 135 -22.40 -25.28 -4.14
C THR A 135 -22.17 -26.62 -3.44
N SER A 136 -20.97 -26.83 -2.89
CA SER A 136 -20.67 -28.05 -2.12
C SER A 136 -21.47 -28.14 -0.82
N ALA A 137 -21.70 -27.02 -0.13
CA ALA A 137 -22.57 -26.97 1.05
C ALA A 137 -24.03 -27.31 0.70
N ALA A 138 -24.57 -26.77 -0.40
CA ALA A 138 -25.92 -27.08 -0.87
C ALA A 138 -26.07 -28.58 -1.22
N ALA A 139 -25.10 -29.16 -1.93
CA ALA A 139 -25.08 -30.58 -2.24
C ALA A 139 -25.03 -31.46 -0.97
N ALA A 140 -24.24 -31.06 0.03
CA ALA A 140 -24.16 -31.76 1.31
C ALA A 140 -25.48 -31.71 2.11
N LEU A 141 -26.23 -30.60 2.03
CA LEU A 141 -27.56 -30.52 2.64
C LEU A 141 -28.59 -31.42 1.93
N THR A 142 -28.62 -31.43 0.60
CA THR A 142 -29.54 -32.30 -0.15
C THR A 142 -29.27 -33.78 0.12
N SER A 143 -28.00 -34.17 0.29
CA SER A 143 -27.63 -35.55 0.63
C SER A 143 -28.05 -35.99 2.04
N LYS A 144 -28.34 -35.08 2.98
CA LYS A 144 -28.79 -35.43 4.35
C LYS A 144 -30.30 -35.60 4.46
N ASN A 145 -31.06 -35.10 3.47
CA ASN A 145 -32.51 -35.15 3.43
C ASN A 145 -33.06 -36.21 2.45
N ALA A 146 -32.19 -37.03 1.86
CA ALA A 146 -32.51 -38.18 1.02
C ALA A 146 -32.25 -39.48 1.78
#